data_AF-A0A970KXZ2-F1
#
_entry.id   AF-A0A970KXZ2-F1
#
_cell.length_a   1.000
_cell.length_b   1.000
_cell.length_c   1.000
_cell.angle_alpha   90.00
_cell.angle_beta   90.00
_cell.angle_gamma   90.00
#
_symmetry.space_group_name_H-M   'P 1'
#
loop_
_entity.id
_entity.type
_entity.pdbx_description
1 polymer ?
#
loop_
_entity_poly.entity_id
_entity_poly.type
_entity_poly.pdbx_seq_one_letter_code
_entity_poly.pdbx_strand_id
1 'polypeptide(L)'
;MQYRKLIALISICTFLVFLAPLAAKANDLDGHWAKEAIEQLADTGVILPYADGSFGPNDVVTRGDFATMVAKTFDYGPSSRSSFADVEGHPAANYISGLVQAEVLPRTELFRPDDPITRGEAADMVIGALGLREASGHLPEKTSTFQDVEPDHPYRGAIELANILGILPPAFTNRFHPESHLTRGEAAAMLAGSGALAITKGTVASVNNYFSSLTVNTLEGTKMELTLQPDTTIFRNNVPSQLQYILSGDRIQVIAAAEGPRFIQAHGIVTESDVLTKVSQLTGNLLSPREIKAIMGGKWDEADEGLRVTLYDQLLELGFSPVEAELILQKDWQTLQQVSKEAFFTALIDKLGGIPAYPGGIPLPRPEGDLLQQDLADLAGRLLQGRLFD
;
A
#
# COMPACT_ATOMS: atom_id res chain seq x y z
N MET A 1 86.12 10.79 7.17
CA MET A 1 86.11 10.90 5.70
C MET A 1 85.23 9.78 5.17
N GLN A 2 84.01 10.09 4.70
CA GLN A 2 83.63 10.08 3.27
C GLN A 2 83.82 8.68 2.67
N TYR A 3 82.78 7.91 2.36
CA TYR A 3 81.88 8.14 1.22
C TYR A 3 80.40 7.87 1.51
N ARG A 4 79.60 8.82 1.05
CA ARG A 4 78.15 8.89 0.96
C ARG A 4 77.75 8.43 -0.45
N LYS A 5 76.59 7.74 -0.57
CA LYS A 5 75.73 7.60 -1.77
C LYS A 5 76.24 6.71 -2.92
N LEU A 6 75.65 5.53 -3.10
CA LEU A 6 74.88 5.17 -4.32
C LEU A 6 74.22 3.78 -4.16
N ILE A 7 73.18 3.53 -4.96
CA ILE A 7 72.36 2.31 -5.06
C ILE A 7 71.16 2.27 -4.09
N ALA A 8 70.29 3.26 -4.27
CA ALA A 8 68.86 3.04 -4.28
C ALA A 8 68.49 2.57 -5.69
N LEU A 9 68.24 1.27 -5.90
CA LEU A 9 67.45 0.73 -7.02
C LEU A 9 67.25 -0.77 -6.78
N ILE A 10 66.02 -1.25 -6.97
CA ILE A 10 65.62 -2.67 -7.04
C ILE A 10 65.36 -3.36 -5.68
N SER A 11 64.28 -2.94 -5.01
CA SER A 11 63.36 -3.88 -4.34
C SER A 11 61.95 -3.25 -4.24
N ILE A 12 61.47 -2.76 -5.39
CA ILE A 12 60.07 -2.42 -5.64
C ILE A 12 59.63 -3.42 -6.70
N CYS A 13 59.24 -4.62 -6.28
CA CYS A 13 58.53 -5.61 -7.12
C CYS A 13 58.19 -6.84 -6.28
N THR A 14 57.06 -6.77 -5.58
CA THR A 14 56.09 -7.87 -5.36
C THR A 14 54.95 -7.38 -4.47
N PHE A 15 54.39 -6.22 -4.81
CA PHE A 15 52.98 -5.94 -4.54
C PHE A 15 52.26 -6.27 -5.84
N LEU A 16 52.14 -7.58 -6.13
CA LEU A 16 51.21 -8.10 -7.12
C LEU A 16 49.84 -8.06 -6.45
N VAL A 17 49.31 -6.85 -6.29
CA VAL A 17 47.88 -6.64 -6.20
C VAL A 17 47.33 -7.25 -7.47
N PHE A 18 46.48 -8.24 -7.33
CA PHE A 18 45.54 -8.61 -8.36
C PHE A 18 44.68 -7.36 -8.60
N LEU A 19 45.15 -6.48 -9.47
CA LEU A 19 44.31 -5.48 -10.11
C LEU A 19 43.50 -6.31 -11.12
N ALA A 20 42.47 -7.00 -10.62
CA ALA A 20 41.43 -7.49 -11.49
C ALA A 20 40.95 -6.26 -12.29
N PRO A 21 40.76 -6.39 -13.62
CA PRO A 21 40.26 -5.28 -14.39
C PRO A 21 38.90 -4.90 -13.80
N LEU A 22 38.79 -3.70 -13.22
CA LEU A 22 37.54 -3.07 -12.80
C LEU A 22 36.77 -2.60 -14.06
N ALA A 23 36.67 -3.49 -15.05
CA ALA A 23 36.21 -3.23 -16.39
C ALA A 23 35.64 -4.51 -17.03
N ALA A 24 34.81 -5.24 -16.29
CA ALA A 24 33.64 -5.84 -16.90
C ALA A 24 32.54 -4.79 -16.77
N LYS A 25 32.35 -3.98 -17.82
CA LYS A 25 31.18 -3.10 -17.91
C LYS A 25 29.93 -3.99 -17.78
N ALA A 26 29.04 -3.59 -16.89
CA ALA A 26 27.67 -4.08 -16.72
C ALA A 26 26.86 -3.99 -18.02
N ASN A 27 27.14 -4.88 -18.96
CA ASN A 27 26.41 -5.00 -20.23
C ASN A 27 24.96 -5.47 -20.00
N ASP A 28 24.67 -6.06 -18.85
CA ASP A 28 23.34 -6.52 -18.45
C ASP A 28 22.39 -5.38 -18.05
N LEU A 29 22.90 -4.18 -17.82
CA LEU A 29 22.08 -2.99 -17.59
C LEU A 29 21.73 -2.22 -18.86
N ASP A 30 22.41 -2.46 -19.98
CA ASP A 30 22.20 -1.69 -21.19
C ASP A 30 20.78 -1.89 -21.76
N GLY A 31 20.01 -0.81 -21.79
CA GLY A 31 18.60 -0.82 -22.18
C GLY A 31 17.63 -1.32 -21.08
N HIS A 32 18.14 -1.67 -19.90
CA HIS A 32 17.30 -2.10 -18.77
C HIS A 32 16.65 -0.88 -18.09
N TRP A 33 15.34 -0.95 -17.84
CA TRP A 33 14.57 0.17 -17.27
C TRP A 33 15.05 0.59 -15.87
N ALA A 34 15.56 -0.35 -15.08
CA ALA A 34 16.08 -0.10 -13.74
C ALA A 34 17.55 0.37 -13.70
N LYS A 35 18.19 0.60 -14.86
CA LYS A 35 19.62 0.94 -14.95
C LYS A 35 19.98 2.12 -14.05
N GLU A 36 19.27 3.24 -14.18
CA GLU A 36 19.56 4.46 -13.43
C GLU A 36 19.46 4.25 -11.92
N ALA A 37 18.43 3.54 -11.46
CA ALA A 37 18.25 3.23 -10.04
C ALA A 37 19.36 2.30 -9.51
N ILE A 38 19.77 1.30 -10.30
CA ILE A 38 20.86 0.39 -9.92
C ILE A 38 22.19 1.14 -9.84
N GLU A 39 22.50 1.99 -10.84
CA GLU A 39 23.73 2.79 -10.86
C GLU A 39 23.78 3.76 -9.66
N GLN A 40 22.68 4.47 -9.37
CA GLN A 40 22.58 5.36 -8.20
C GLN A 40 22.84 4.62 -6.87
N LEU A 41 22.27 3.43 -6.71
CA LEU A 41 22.46 2.62 -5.50
C LEU A 41 23.83 1.94 -5.46
N ALA A 42 24.46 1.71 -6.60
CA ALA A 42 25.84 1.24 -6.69
C ALA A 42 26.84 2.30 -6.25
N ASP A 43 26.64 3.56 -6.69
CA ASP A 43 27.48 4.70 -6.32
C ASP A 43 27.51 4.96 -4.80
N THR A 44 26.42 4.61 -4.11
CA THR A 44 26.28 4.73 -2.65
C THR A 44 26.63 3.44 -1.90
N GLY A 45 27.03 2.37 -2.61
CA GLY A 45 27.40 1.08 -2.02
C GLY A 45 26.24 0.28 -1.41
N VAL A 46 24.99 0.67 -1.72
CA VAL A 46 23.78 -0.07 -1.34
C VAL A 46 23.72 -1.38 -2.10
N ILE A 47 23.84 -1.31 -3.43
CA ILE A 47 23.90 -2.45 -4.33
C ILE A 47 25.34 -2.66 -4.79
N LEU A 48 25.82 -3.90 -4.73
CA LEU A 48 27.12 -4.27 -5.28
C LEU A 48 26.91 -5.17 -6.51
N PRO A 49 27.76 -5.06 -7.55
CA PRO A 49 27.77 -6.03 -8.63
C PRO A 49 28.23 -7.40 -8.09
N TYR A 50 27.89 -8.46 -8.82
CA TYR A 50 28.42 -9.79 -8.57
C TYR A 50 29.93 -9.85 -8.87
N ALA A 51 30.55 -10.98 -8.50
CA ALA A 51 31.98 -11.18 -8.67
C ALA A 51 32.44 -11.10 -10.14
N ASP A 52 31.54 -11.36 -11.10
CA ASP A 52 31.79 -11.25 -12.54
C ASP A 52 31.57 -9.84 -13.11
N GLY A 53 31.14 -8.89 -12.28
CA GLY A 53 30.88 -7.49 -12.64
C GLY A 53 29.47 -7.21 -13.16
N SER A 54 28.61 -8.23 -13.30
CA SER A 54 27.19 -8.04 -13.63
C SER A 54 26.38 -7.58 -12.43
N PHE A 55 25.21 -6.97 -12.66
CA PHE A 55 24.31 -6.54 -11.59
C PHE A 55 23.10 -7.47 -11.41
N GLY A 56 22.73 -8.25 -12.42
CA GLY A 56 21.61 -9.20 -12.35
C GLY A 56 20.26 -8.52 -12.09
N PRO A 57 19.83 -7.54 -12.91
CA PRO A 57 18.62 -6.76 -12.62
C PRO A 57 17.33 -7.59 -12.60
N ASN A 58 17.31 -8.75 -13.25
CA ASN A 58 16.15 -9.66 -13.27
C ASN A 58 16.22 -10.78 -12.23
N ASP A 59 17.29 -10.83 -11.43
CA ASP A 59 17.44 -11.87 -10.43
C ASP A 59 16.52 -11.63 -9.25
N VAL A 60 16.01 -12.72 -8.66
CA VAL A 60 15.19 -12.66 -7.45
C VAL A 60 16.06 -12.31 -6.24
N VAL A 61 15.55 -11.43 -5.39
CA VAL A 61 16.24 -10.97 -4.18
C VAL A 61 15.77 -11.74 -2.95
N THR A 62 16.71 -12.10 -2.08
CA THR A 62 16.41 -12.71 -0.77
C THR A 62 15.96 -11.68 0.26
N ARG A 63 15.23 -12.10 1.29
CA ARG A 63 14.81 -11.24 2.40
C ARG A 63 16.01 -10.61 3.13
N GLY A 64 17.09 -11.36 3.31
CA GLY A 64 18.32 -10.88 3.95
C GLY A 64 19.07 -9.84 3.13
N ASP A 65 19.16 -10.04 1.81
CA ASP A 65 19.76 -9.06 0.91
C ASP A 65 18.93 -7.78 0.84
N PHE A 66 17.60 -7.90 0.74
CA PHE A 66 16.72 -6.75 0.73
C PHE A 66 16.79 -5.96 2.03
N ALA A 67 16.77 -6.63 3.18
CA ALA A 67 16.97 -5.99 4.48
C ALA A 67 18.31 -5.25 4.58
N THR A 68 19.38 -5.84 4.03
CA THR A 68 20.68 -5.17 3.97
C THR A 68 20.63 -3.91 3.11
N MET A 69 19.96 -3.96 1.95
CA MET A 69 19.81 -2.80 1.08
C MET A 69 18.96 -1.70 1.75
N VAL A 70 17.83 -2.04 2.37
CA VAL A 70 17.00 -1.11 3.15
C VAL A 70 17.81 -0.45 4.26
N ALA A 71 18.55 -1.23 5.06
CA ALA A 71 19.35 -0.69 6.15
C ALA A 71 20.36 0.34 5.66
N LYS A 72 21.05 0.06 4.55
CA LYS A 72 21.99 1.02 3.95
C LYS A 72 21.31 2.26 3.37
N THR A 73 20.20 2.10 2.66
CA THR A 73 19.46 3.22 2.04
C THR A 73 19.02 4.26 3.07
N PHE A 74 18.59 3.81 4.25
CA PHE A 74 18.10 4.67 5.33
C PHE A 74 19.12 4.91 6.47
N ASP A 75 20.38 4.53 6.27
CA ASP A 75 21.47 4.66 7.23
C ASP A 75 21.18 4.03 8.62
N TYR A 76 20.45 2.91 8.63
CA TYR A 76 20.28 2.08 9.82
C TYR A 76 21.55 1.27 10.05
N GLY A 77 22.34 1.70 11.05
CA GLY A 77 23.60 1.07 11.39
C GLY A 77 23.47 -0.41 11.79
N PRO A 78 24.51 -1.23 11.49
CA PRO A 78 24.54 -2.62 11.92
C PRO A 78 24.52 -2.75 13.44
N SER A 79 23.81 -3.75 13.95
CA SER A 79 23.76 -4.08 15.37
C SER A 79 24.25 -5.50 15.62
N SER A 80 25.04 -5.70 16.67
CA SER A 80 25.51 -7.03 17.10
C SER A 80 24.52 -7.73 18.04
N ARG A 81 23.40 -7.08 18.36
CA ARG A 81 22.37 -7.65 19.22
C ARG A 81 21.63 -8.75 18.45
N SER A 82 21.66 -9.98 18.97
CA SER A 82 20.87 -11.07 18.40
C SER A 82 19.40 -10.67 18.26
N SER A 83 18.84 -10.91 17.08
CA SER A 83 17.48 -10.52 16.69
C SER A 83 16.59 -11.74 16.46
N PHE A 84 17.02 -12.66 15.60
CA PHE A 84 16.32 -13.90 15.25
C PHE A 84 17.25 -15.11 15.33
N ALA A 85 16.69 -16.28 15.64
CA ALA A 85 17.46 -17.51 15.81
C ALA A 85 18.07 -18.01 14.49
N ASP A 86 17.37 -17.84 13.36
CA ASP A 86 17.78 -18.28 12.03
C ASP A 86 18.69 -17.27 11.29
N VAL A 87 19.05 -16.17 11.96
CA VAL A 87 19.91 -15.13 11.40
C VAL A 87 21.33 -15.21 11.97
N GLU A 88 21.56 -15.99 13.02
CA GLU A 88 22.88 -16.15 13.63
C GLU A 88 23.90 -16.73 12.61
N GLY A 89 25.01 -16.02 12.41
CA GLY A 89 26.05 -16.40 11.44
C GLY A 89 25.74 -16.04 9.97
N HIS A 90 24.55 -15.52 9.66
CA HIS A 90 24.20 -15.09 8.31
C HIS A 90 24.88 -13.75 7.94
N PRO A 91 25.33 -13.52 6.69
CA PRO A 91 25.99 -12.26 6.30
C PRO A 91 25.16 -10.99 6.54
N ALA A 92 23.84 -11.07 6.38
CA ALA A 92 22.91 -9.97 6.64
C ALA A 92 22.60 -9.73 8.14
N ALA A 93 23.14 -10.55 9.05
CA ALA A 93 22.68 -10.60 10.43
C ALA A 93 22.73 -9.26 11.17
N ASN A 94 23.81 -8.52 10.98
CA ASN A 94 23.99 -7.26 11.68
C ASN A 94 23.03 -6.18 11.17
N TYR A 95 22.74 -6.16 9.86
CA TYR A 95 21.78 -5.21 9.27
C TYR A 95 20.35 -5.55 9.66
N ILE A 96 19.96 -6.83 9.61
CA ILE A 96 18.66 -7.30 10.11
C ILE A 96 18.47 -6.89 11.57
N SER A 97 19.51 -7.08 12.39
CA SER A 97 19.48 -6.71 13.81
C SER A 97 19.38 -5.20 14.02
N GLY A 98 20.04 -4.40 13.18
CA GLY A 98 19.91 -2.94 13.15
C GLY A 98 18.47 -2.49 12.86
N LEU A 99 17.84 -3.09 11.85
CA LEU A 99 16.45 -2.80 11.49
C LEU A 99 15.45 -3.22 12.59
N VAL A 100 15.68 -4.34 13.27
CA VAL A 100 14.86 -4.73 14.44
C VAL A 100 15.02 -3.75 15.59
N GLN A 101 16.24 -3.27 15.83
CA GLN A 101 16.50 -2.29 16.88
C GLN A 101 15.86 -0.93 16.57
N ALA A 102 15.77 -0.56 15.30
CA ALA A 102 15.09 0.62 14.82
C ALA A 102 13.56 0.45 14.67
N GLU A 103 13.01 -0.70 15.07
CA GLU A 103 11.57 -1.03 14.98
C GLU A 103 11.01 -1.04 13.54
N VAL A 104 11.89 -1.18 12.54
CA VAL A 104 11.53 -1.28 11.12
C VAL A 104 10.95 -2.65 10.80
N LEU A 105 11.60 -3.70 11.31
CA LEU A 105 11.18 -5.09 11.15
C LEU A 105 10.33 -5.54 12.35
N PRO A 106 9.21 -6.23 12.11
CA PRO A 106 8.43 -6.81 13.19
C PRO A 106 9.23 -7.92 13.89
N ARG A 107 8.97 -8.11 15.19
CA ARG A 107 9.54 -9.22 15.96
C ARG A 107 8.68 -10.46 15.74
N THR A 108 9.11 -11.32 14.82
CA THR A 108 8.56 -12.66 14.57
C THR A 108 9.47 -13.74 15.19
N GLU A 109 9.03 -15.01 15.15
CA GLU A 109 9.84 -16.14 15.63
C GLU A 109 11.08 -16.38 14.76
N LEU A 110 10.91 -16.32 13.43
CA LEU A 110 11.97 -16.51 12.43
C LEU A 110 11.92 -15.37 11.40
N PHE A 111 13.09 -15.02 10.83
CA PHE A 111 13.18 -13.99 9.78
C PHE A 111 13.21 -14.57 8.37
N ARG A 112 13.79 -15.75 8.20
CA ARG A 112 14.00 -16.50 6.95
C ARG A 112 14.84 -15.72 5.94
N PRO A 113 16.13 -15.44 6.24
CA PRO A 113 16.95 -14.52 5.45
C PRO A 113 17.25 -15.00 4.02
N ASP A 114 17.37 -16.32 3.81
CA ASP A 114 17.69 -16.91 2.51
C ASP A 114 16.48 -17.08 1.59
N ASP A 115 15.27 -16.89 2.10
CA ASP A 115 14.06 -17.01 1.28
C ASP A 115 13.89 -15.80 0.37
N PRO A 116 13.37 -15.99 -0.86
CA PRO A 116 12.92 -14.90 -1.72
C PRO A 116 11.94 -13.96 -1.01
N ILE A 117 12.09 -12.66 -1.21
CA ILE A 117 11.11 -11.67 -0.70
C ILE A 117 10.01 -11.42 -1.73
N THR A 118 8.76 -11.31 -1.27
CA THR A 118 7.65 -10.90 -2.14
C THR A 118 7.56 -9.38 -2.28
N ARG A 119 6.90 -8.89 -3.32
CA ARG A 119 6.68 -7.44 -3.53
C ARG A 119 5.91 -6.80 -2.37
N GLY A 120 4.92 -7.50 -1.82
CA GLY A 120 4.16 -7.01 -0.65
C GLY A 120 5.03 -6.86 0.59
N GLU A 121 5.87 -7.86 0.89
CA GLU A 121 6.81 -7.81 2.00
C GLU A 121 7.86 -6.71 1.83
N ALA A 122 8.35 -6.50 0.60
CA ALA A 122 9.30 -5.45 0.29
C ALA A 122 8.70 -4.05 0.51
N ALA A 123 7.45 -3.83 0.06
CA ALA A 123 6.74 -2.58 0.31
C ALA A 123 6.57 -2.34 1.82
N ASP A 124 6.15 -3.36 2.58
CA ASP A 124 6.02 -3.27 4.04
C ASP A 124 7.35 -2.94 4.74
N MET A 125 8.46 -3.52 4.30
CA MET A 125 9.78 -3.23 4.88
C MET A 125 10.22 -1.78 4.61
N VAL A 126 10.01 -1.27 3.39
CA VAL A 126 10.34 0.13 3.03
C VAL A 126 9.43 1.11 3.79
N ILE A 127 8.13 0.84 3.89
CA ILE A 127 7.19 1.66 4.67
C ILE A 127 7.52 1.62 6.17
N GLY A 128 7.96 0.47 6.69
CA GLY A 128 8.52 0.36 8.04
C GLY A 128 9.76 1.23 8.22
N ALA A 129 10.67 1.24 7.25
CA ALA A 129 11.90 2.04 7.29
C ALA A 129 11.63 3.56 7.33
N LEU A 130 10.50 3.99 6.76
CA LEU A 130 10.01 5.37 6.83
C LEU A 130 9.26 5.69 8.13
N GLY A 131 9.08 4.72 9.03
CA GLY A 131 8.32 4.87 10.28
C GLY A 131 6.80 4.93 10.08
N LEU A 132 6.30 4.45 8.94
CA LEU A 132 4.91 4.61 8.53
C LEU A 132 4.05 3.35 8.69
N ARG A 133 4.59 2.28 9.28
CA ARG A 133 3.89 0.99 9.46
C ARG A 133 2.58 1.13 10.24
N GLU A 134 2.54 1.98 11.27
CA GLU A 134 1.28 2.20 11.99
C GLU A 134 0.25 2.93 11.11
N ALA A 135 0.68 3.94 10.36
CA ALA A 135 -0.21 4.68 9.48
C ALA A 135 -0.77 3.81 8.34
N SER A 136 0.01 2.86 7.85
CA SER A 136 -0.41 1.95 6.79
C SER A 136 -1.63 1.11 7.19
N GLY A 137 -1.69 0.67 8.45
CA GLY A 137 -2.84 -0.07 9.01
C GLY A 137 -4.11 0.78 9.22
N HIS A 138 -4.01 2.10 9.12
CA HIS A 138 -5.14 3.03 9.32
C HIS A 138 -5.64 3.66 8.01
N LEU A 139 -5.09 3.26 6.86
CA LEU A 139 -5.60 3.68 5.57
C LEU A 139 -7.03 3.17 5.37
N PRO A 140 -7.96 3.99 4.86
CA PRO A 140 -9.32 3.56 4.54
C PRO A 140 -9.32 2.31 3.64
N GLU A 141 -10.27 1.40 3.88
CA GLU A 141 -10.39 0.14 3.12
C GLU A 141 -10.64 0.40 1.62
N LYS A 142 -11.30 1.51 1.30
CA LYS A 142 -11.68 1.89 -0.07
C LYS A 142 -10.54 2.45 -0.93
N THR A 143 -9.31 2.50 -0.41
CA THR A 143 -8.16 3.10 -1.10
C THR A 143 -7.38 2.10 -1.96
N SER A 144 -7.96 0.98 -2.40
CA SER A 144 -7.21 0.02 -3.24
C SER A 144 -7.02 0.57 -4.66
N THR A 145 -5.79 0.95 -4.99
CA THR A 145 -5.41 1.40 -6.34
C THR A 145 -5.23 0.21 -7.28
N PHE A 146 -4.87 -0.96 -6.74
CA PHE A 146 -4.52 -2.16 -7.50
C PHE A 146 -5.64 -3.19 -7.47
N GLN A 147 -6.02 -3.70 -8.64
CA GLN A 147 -7.15 -4.64 -8.80
C GLN A 147 -6.89 -6.02 -8.19
N ASP A 148 -5.64 -6.36 -7.92
CA ASP A 148 -5.19 -7.66 -7.43
C ASP A 148 -4.64 -7.60 -5.99
N VAL A 149 -4.92 -6.49 -5.28
CA VAL A 149 -4.64 -6.35 -3.85
C VAL A 149 -5.98 -6.31 -3.13
N GLU A 150 -6.33 -7.44 -2.52
CA GLU A 150 -7.58 -7.58 -1.77
C GLU A 150 -7.64 -6.61 -0.58
N PRO A 151 -8.83 -6.10 -0.19
CA PRO A 151 -8.97 -5.15 0.92
C PRO A 151 -8.39 -5.63 2.27
N ASP A 152 -8.42 -6.94 2.52
CA ASP A 152 -7.93 -7.59 3.73
C ASP A 152 -6.49 -8.11 3.61
N HIS A 153 -5.84 -7.89 2.47
CA HIS A 153 -4.47 -8.33 2.25
C HIS A 153 -3.52 -7.68 3.29
N PRO A 154 -2.65 -8.46 3.96
CA PRO A 154 -1.87 -7.99 5.11
C PRO A 154 -0.94 -6.80 4.79
N TYR A 155 -0.45 -6.74 3.54
CA TYR A 155 0.44 -5.67 3.08
C TYR A 155 -0.27 -4.56 2.30
N ARG A 156 -1.62 -4.59 2.17
CA ARG A 156 -2.38 -3.59 1.38
C ARG A 156 -2.00 -2.16 1.76
N GLY A 157 -2.03 -1.85 3.05
CA GLY A 157 -1.74 -0.50 3.52
C GLY A 157 -0.33 -0.03 3.15
N ALA A 158 0.66 -0.91 3.23
CA ALA A 158 2.03 -0.57 2.86
C ALA A 158 2.18 -0.35 1.34
N ILE A 159 1.52 -1.18 0.54
CA ILE A 159 1.50 -1.05 -0.92
C ILE A 159 0.88 0.30 -1.32
N GLU A 160 -0.25 0.67 -0.74
CA GLU A 160 -0.91 1.95 -1.03
C GLU A 160 -0.09 3.15 -0.57
N LEU A 161 0.54 3.10 0.62
CA LEU A 161 1.45 4.16 1.03
C LEU A 161 2.66 4.27 0.10
N ALA A 162 3.24 3.15 -0.34
CA ALA A 162 4.35 3.17 -1.28
C ALA A 162 3.94 3.81 -2.61
N ASN A 163 2.71 3.58 -3.07
CA ASN A 163 2.14 4.23 -4.24
C ASN A 163 1.95 5.75 -4.02
N ILE A 164 1.31 6.14 -2.91
CA ILE A 164 1.08 7.55 -2.53
C ILE A 164 2.40 8.33 -2.46
N LEU A 165 3.47 7.70 -1.98
CA LEU A 165 4.79 8.30 -1.86
C LEU A 165 5.60 8.29 -3.16
N GLY A 166 5.11 7.65 -4.23
CA GLY A 166 5.84 7.53 -5.50
C GLY A 166 7.07 6.61 -5.41
N ILE A 167 7.07 5.67 -4.46
CA ILE A 167 8.14 4.67 -4.27
C ILE A 167 8.03 3.56 -5.29
N LEU A 168 6.81 3.21 -5.69
CA LEU A 168 6.59 2.07 -6.59
C LEU A 168 7.08 2.39 -8.01
N PRO A 169 7.77 1.43 -8.67
CA PRO A 169 8.17 1.56 -10.07
C PRO A 169 6.97 1.88 -10.98
N PRO A 170 7.12 2.73 -12.00
CA PRO A 170 6.05 3.03 -12.96
C PRO A 170 5.49 1.81 -13.71
N ALA A 171 6.24 0.70 -13.73
CA ALA A 171 5.80 -0.57 -14.31
C ALA A 171 4.64 -1.22 -13.54
N PHE A 172 4.47 -0.88 -12.25
CA PHE A 172 3.33 -1.33 -11.45
C PHE A 172 2.14 -0.40 -11.74
N THR A 173 1.30 -0.84 -12.68
CA THR A 173 0.17 -0.05 -13.18
C THR A 173 -1.11 -0.35 -12.39
N ASN A 174 -2.09 -1.05 -12.95
CA ASN A 174 -3.34 -1.39 -12.25
C ASN A 174 -3.29 -2.74 -11.52
N ARG A 175 -2.16 -3.45 -11.59
CA ARG A 175 -1.90 -4.71 -10.89
C ARG A 175 -0.52 -4.69 -10.25
N PHE A 176 -0.46 -5.03 -8.97
CA PHE A 176 0.77 -5.02 -8.16
C PHE A 176 1.45 -6.39 -8.08
N HIS A 177 0.66 -7.47 -8.05
CA HIS A 177 1.07 -8.84 -7.79
C HIS A 177 1.85 -9.00 -6.47
N PRO A 178 1.17 -8.82 -5.31
CA PRO A 178 1.84 -8.75 -4.00
C PRO A 178 2.63 -10.01 -3.63
N GLU A 179 2.20 -11.18 -4.11
CA GLU A 179 2.82 -12.48 -3.85
C GLU A 179 3.97 -12.82 -4.80
N SER A 180 4.17 -12.04 -5.87
CA SER A 180 5.30 -12.24 -6.78
C SER A 180 6.62 -11.91 -6.10
N HIS A 181 7.67 -12.67 -6.41
CA HIS A 181 9.00 -12.38 -5.92
C HIS A 181 9.55 -11.07 -6.51
N LEU A 182 10.27 -10.32 -5.68
CA LEU A 182 10.88 -9.06 -6.08
C LEU A 182 12.18 -9.31 -6.85
N THR A 183 12.30 -8.70 -8.03
CA THR A 183 13.56 -8.69 -8.78
C THR A 183 14.51 -7.62 -8.25
N ARG A 184 15.81 -7.77 -8.52
CA ARG A 184 16.84 -6.83 -8.08
C ARG A 184 16.67 -5.43 -8.68
N GLY A 185 16.19 -5.34 -9.91
CA GLY A 185 15.83 -4.08 -10.56
C GLY A 185 14.61 -3.40 -9.92
N GLU A 186 13.59 -4.17 -9.56
CA GLU A 186 12.43 -3.65 -8.79
C GLU A 186 12.85 -3.18 -7.39
N ALA A 187 13.68 -3.97 -6.70
CA ALA A 187 14.26 -3.58 -5.42
C ALA A 187 15.03 -2.27 -5.53
N ALA A 188 15.89 -2.15 -6.55
CA ALA A 188 16.66 -0.93 -6.79
C ALA A 188 15.76 0.28 -7.03
N ALA A 189 14.74 0.14 -7.88
CA ALA A 189 13.81 1.22 -8.18
C ALA A 189 13.00 1.67 -6.94
N MET A 190 12.49 0.73 -6.14
CA MET A 190 11.79 1.06 -4.89
C MET A 190 12.72 1.80 -3.91
N LEU A 191 13.95 1.31 -3.74
CA LEU A 191 14.89 1.91 -2.80
C LEU A 191 15.38 3.28 -3.28
N ALA A 192 15.68 3.45 -4.56
CA ALA A 192 16.04 4.75 -5.14
C ALA A 192 14.90 5.77 -4.99
N GLY A 193 13.66 5.38 -5.28
CA GLY A 193 12.48 6.23 -5.09
C GLY A 193 12.29 6.62 -3.62
N SER A 194 12.46 5.67 -2.70
CA SER A 194 12.34 5.94 -1.26
C SER A 194 13.47 6.80 -0.68
N GLY A 195 14.71 6.62 -1.17
CA GLY A 195 15.87 7.42 -0.75
C GLY A 195 15.87 8.85 -1.30
N ALA A 196 15.06 9.12 -2.33
CA ALA A 196 14.86 10.47 -2.87
C ALA A 196 13.83 11.30 -2.07
N LEU A 197 13.12 10.69 -1.11
CA LEU A 197 12.13 11.38 -0.29
C LEU A 197 12.80 12.26 0.78
N ALA A 198 12.33 13.50 0.90
CA ALA A 198 12.71 14.38 1.99
C ALA A 198 11.81 14.12 3.21
N ILE A 199 12.43 13.80 4.35
CA ILE A 199 11.73 13.52 5.60
C ILE A 199 11.98 14.67 6.58
N THR A 200 10.96 15.47 6.84
CA THR A 200 11.02 16.58 7.80
C THR A 200 10.31 16.19 9.09
N LYS A 201 11.06 16.09 10.19
CA LYS A 201 10.51 15.87 11.54
C LYS A 201 10.59 17.15 12.36
N GLY A 202 9.61 17.39 13.21
CA GLY A 202 9.60 18.57 14.07
C GLY A 202 8.29 18.79 14.84
N THR A 203 8.01 20.05 15.11
CA THR A 203 6.74 20.49 15.73
C THR A 203 6.05 21.53 14.86
N VAL A 204 4.72 21.49 14.78
CA VAL A 204 3.93 22.45 14.01
C VAL A 204 3.99 23.80 14.71
N ALA A 205 4.53 24.81 14.04
CA ALA A 205 4.54 26.20 14.53
C ALA A 205 3.20 26.89 14.25
N SER A 206 2.72 26.79 13.01
CA SER A 206 1.47 27.40 12.56
C SER A 206 0.89 26.65 11.36
N VAL A 207 -0.41 26.77 11.19
CA VAL A 207 -1.17 26.21 10.07
C VAL A 207 -1.91 27.35 9.37
N ASN A 208 -1.83 27.40 8.05
CA ASN A 208 -2.53 28.37 7.21
C ASN A 208 -3.44 27.65 6.22
N ASN A 209 -4.72 27.56 6.58
CA ASN A 209 -5.73 26.90 5.74
C ASN A 209 -6.03 27.66 4.44
N TYR A 210 -5.79 28.98 4.39
CA TYR A 210 -6.06 29.76 3.19
C TYR A 210 -5.04 29.49 2.09
N PHE A 211 -3.76 29.37 2.46
CA PHE A 211 -2.68 29.04 1.52
C PHE A 211 -2.35 27.55 1.47
N SER A 212 -3.10 26.71 2.20
CA SER A 212 -2.80 25.28 2.37
C SER A 212 -1.34 25.05 2.76
N SER A 213 -0.81 25.85 3.68
CA SER A 213 0.58 25.76 4.13
C SER A 213 0.68 25.45 5.63
N LEU A 214 1.77 24.80 6.01
CA LEU A 214 2.11 24.55 7.41
C LEU A 214 3.56 24.95 7.67
N THR A 215 3.82 25.53 8.83
CA THR A 215 5.18 25.87 9.26
C THR A 215 5.64 24.87 10.31
N VAL A 216 6.78 24.23 10.08
CA VAL A 216 7.41 23.28 11.02
C VAL A 216 8.62 23.93 11.66
N ASN A 217 8.72 23.84 12.99
CA ASN A 217 10.01 23.95 13.68
C ASN A 217 10.69 22.59 13.59
N THR A 218 11.68 22.43 12.73
CA THR A 218 12.37 21.16 12.52
C THR A 218 13.15 20.76 13.77
N LEU A 219 13.47 19.47 13.91
CA LEU A 219 14.34 18.99 15.00
C LEU A 219 15.75 19.63 14.98
N GLU A 220 16.16 20.15 13.82
CA GLU A 220 17.41 20.88 13.63
C GLU A 220 17.32 22.36 14.06
N GLY A 221 16.15 22.82 14.50
CA GLY A 221 15.92 24.20 14.95
C GLY A 221 15.60 25.20 13.84
N THR A 222 15.40 24.75 12.60
CA THR A 222 15.04 25.60 11.46
C THR A 222 13.51 25.73 11.37
N LYS A 223 13.03 26.91 10.95
CA LYS A 223 11.61 27.08 10.57
C LYS A 223 11.46 26.83 9.08
N MET A 224 10.65 25.86 8.72
CA MET A 224 10.36 25.50 7.34
C MET A 224 8.87 25.70 7.05
N GLU A 225 8.55 26.48 6.03
CA GLU A 225 7.19 26.56 5.50
C GLU A 225 7.02 25.54 4.37
N LEU A 226 5.95 24.76 4.46
CA LEU A 226 5.62 23.69 3.52
C LEU A 226 4.23 23.96 2.95
N THR A 227 4.15 24.15 1.65
CA THR A 227 2.87 24.23 0.92
C THR A 227 2.43 22.82 0.56
N LEU A 228 1.21 22.45 0.95
CA LEU A 228 0.64 21.13 0.71
C LEU A 228 0.04 21.07 -0.69
N GLN A 229 0.22 19.92 -1.34
CA GLN A 229 -0.49 19.59 -2.56
C GLN A 229 -1.92 19.12 -2.25
N PRO A 230 -2.89 19.28 -3.16
CA PRO A 230 -4.27 18.86 -2.93
C PRO A 230 -4.43 17.36 -2.59
N ASP A 231 -3.52 16.52 -3.07
CA ASP A 231 -3.47 15.07 -2.86
C ASP A 231 -2.60 14.65 -1.65
N THR A 232 -2.12 15.62 -0.84
CA THR A 232 -1.35 15.30 0.36
C THR A 232 -2.20 14.49 1.34
N THR A 233 -1.75 13.27 1.64
CA THR A 233 -2.41 12.42 2.64
C THR A 233 -2.02 12.86 4.05
N ILE A 234 -3.00 13.10 4.91
CA ILE A 234 -2.77 13.61 6.28
C ILE A 234 -3.37 12.65 7.29
N PHE A 235 -2.56 12.26 8.27
CA PHE A 235 -2.96 11.53 9.46
C PHE A 235 -2.68 12.36 10.69
N ARG A 236 -3.64 12.40 11.61
CA ARG A 236 -3.48 12.99 12.94
C ARG A 236 -3.90 11.98 13.98
N ASN A 237 -3.07 11.72 14.99
CA ASN A 237 -3.37 10.78 16.07
C ASN A 237 -3.86 9.41 15.55
N ASN A 238 -3.21 8.94 14.47
CA ASN A 238 -3.49 7.67 13.79
C ASN A 238 -4.89 7.55 13.18
N VAL A 239 -5.54 8.68 12.88
CA VAL A 239 -6.74 8.72 12.05
C VAL A 239 -6.54 9.61 10.82
N PRO A 240 -7.20 9.31 9.68
CA PRO A 240 -7.23 10.22 8.54
C PRO A 240 -7.74 11.60 8.96
N SER A 241 -7.11 12.64 8.43
CA SER A 241 -7.36 14.02 8.86
C SER A 241 -7.18 15.01 7.70
N GLN A 242 -7.32 16.29 8.02
CA GLN A 242 -7.17 17.40 7.09
C GLN A 242 -6.30 18.48 7.74
N LEU A 243 -5.73 19.35 6.92
CA LEU A 243 -4.85 20.42 7.39
C LEU A 243 -5.48 21.26 8.49
N GLN A 244 -6.78 21.57 8.37
CA GLN A 244 -7.52 22.38 9.34
C GLN A 244 -7.61 21.78 10.76
N TYR A 245 -7.36 20.48 10.91
CA TYR A 245 -7.40 19.79 12.20
C TYR A 245 -6.01 19.61 12.82
N ILE A 246 -4.94 19.95 12.09
CA ILE A 246 -3.59 20.03 12.65
C ILE A 246 -3.50 21.25 13.57
N LEU A 247 -2.94 21.07 14.76
CA LEU A 247 -2.76 22.09 15.77
C LEU A 247 -1.30 22.53 15.89
N SER A 248 -1.11 23.79 16.28
CA SER A 248 0.20 24.26 16.73
C SER A 248 0.65 23.45 17.96
N GLY A 249 1.92 23.06 17.98
CA GLY A 249 2.52 22.21 19.01
C GLY A 249 2.47 20.71 18.72
N ASP A 250 1.76 20.27 17.67
CA ASP A 250 1.78 18.87 17.26
C ASP A 250 3.17 18.42 16.85
N ARG A 251 3.58 17.22 17.27
CA ARG A 251 4.73 16.54 16.68
C ARG A 251 4.35 16.11 15.28
N ILE A 252 5.22 16.35 14.31
CA ILE A 252 4.92 16.10 12.90
C ILE A 252 6.10 15.43 12.20
N GLN A 253 5.76 14.52 11.31
CA GLN A 253 6.63 13.99 10.26
C GLN A 253 5.98 14.30 8.91
N VAL A 254 6.70 15.01 8.05
CA VAL A 254 6.30 15.28 6.67
C VAL A 254 7.23 14.51 5.75
N ILE A 255 6.66 13.79 4.79
CA ILE A 255 7.39 13.09 3.75
C ILE A 255 7.03 13.74 2.43
N ALA A 256 8.05 14.28 1.76
CA ALA A 256 7.92 15.03 0.53
C ALA A 256 8.69 14.35 -0.60
N ALA A 257 8.07 14.33 -1.78
CA ALA A 257 8.75 14.05 -3.03
C ALA A 257 9.24 15.35 -3.66
N ALA A 258 9.84 15.30 -4.84
CA ALA A 258 10.34 16.48 -5.57
C ALA A 258 9.25 17.55 -5.78
N GLU A 259 7.99 17.12 -5.95
CA GLU A 259 6.83 18.00 -6.18
C GLU A 259 6.25 18.62 -4.89
N GLY A 260 6.74 18.21 -3.72
CA GLY A 260 6.28 18.69 -2.41
C GLY A 260 5.77 17.59 -1.48
N PRO A 261 5.13 17.98 -0.36
CA PRO A 261 4.58 17.05 0.62
C PRO A 261 3.59 16.05 0.00
N ARG A 262 3.77 14.77 0.29
CA ARG A 262 2.89 13.67 -0.15
C ARG A 262 2.16 13.03 1.03
N PHE A 263 2.83 12.96 2.18
CA PHE A 263 2.30 12.36 3.37
C PHE A 263 2.68 13.16 4.62
N ILE A 264 1.72 13.32 5.52
CA ILE A 264 1.89 14.00 6.80
C ILE A 264 1.35 13.10 7.92
N GLN A 265 2.18 12.86 8.93
CA GLN A 265 1.77 12.25 10.18
C GLN A 265 1.95 13.24 11.32
N ALA A 266 0.87 13.55 12.04
CA ALA A 266 0.89 14.43 13.20
C ALA A 266 0.38 13.72 14.46
N HIS A 267 0.97 14.03 15.61
CA HIS A 267 0.53 13.54 16.92
C HIS A 267 0.53 14.68 17.94
N GLY A 268 -0.55 14.79 18.69
CA GLY A 268 -0.70 15.83 19.70
C GLY A 268 -1.82 15.53 20.68
N ILE A 269 -2.41 16.57 21.24
CA ILE A 269 -3.57 16.43 22.13
C ILE A 269 -4.74 15.85 21.33
N VAL A 270 -5.37 14.81 21.87
CA VAL A 270 -6.55 14.18 21.28
C VAL A 270 -7.73 15.15 21.31
N THR A 271 -8.32 15.39 20.15
CA THR A 271 -9.44 16.31 19.96
C THR A 271 -10.76 15.56 19.77
N GLU A 272 -11.89 16.29 19.83
CA GLU A 272 -13.21 15.73 19.48
C GLU A 272 -13.18 15.15 18.06
N SER A 273 -12.55 15.83 17.10
CA SER A 273 -12.43 15.35 15.71
C SER A 273 -11.71 14.00 15.64
N ASP A 274 -10.63 13.82 16.39
CA ASP A 274 -9.88 12.57 16.41
C ASP A 274 -10.73 11.41 16.94
N VAL A 275 -11.49 11.66 18.01
CA VAL A 275 -12.38 10.66 18.62
C VAL A 275 -13.51 10.29 17.67
N LEU A 276 -14.18 11.29 17.08
CA LEU A 276 -15.30 11.05 16.17
C LEU A 276 -14.85 10.25 14.94
N THR A 277 -13.70 10.60 14.35
CA THR A 277 -13.14 9.84 13.23
C THR A 277 -12.75 8.43 13.64
N LYS A 278 -12.14 8.24 14.82
CA LYS A 278 -11.78 6.89 15.29
C LYS A 278 -13.01 6.03 15.51
N VAL A 279 -14.06 6.57 16.12
CA VAL A 279 -15.34 5.87 16.32
C VAL A 279 -15.98 5.52 14.96
N SER A 280 -15.95 6.44 14.00
CA SER A 280 -16.43 6.18 12.63
C SER A 280 -15.72 4.98 12.01
N GLN A 281 -14.38 4.92 12.07
CA GLN A 281 -13.61 3.77 11.60
C GLN A 281 -13.96 2.47 12.32
N LEU A 282 -14.15 2.50 13.65
CA LEU A 282 -14.55 1.32 14.43
C LEU A 282 -15.93 0.78 14.03
N THR A 283 -16.77 1.61 13.42
CA THR A 283 -18.07 1.20 12.85
C THR A 283 -17.97 0.74 11.39
N GLY A 284 -16.76 0.56 10.85
CA GLY A 284 -16.57 0.30 9.41
C GLY A 284 -17.03 1.47 8.54
N ASN A 285 -16.96 2.70 9.07
CA ASN A 285 -17.51 3.92 8.48
C ASN A 285 -19.04 3.90 8.26
N LEU A 286 -19.77 3.01 8.95
CA LEU A 286 -21.24 3.02 8.95
C LEU A 286 -21.79 4.31 9.54
N LEU A 287 -21.15 4.83 10.59
CA LEU A 287 -21.48 6.12 11.19
C LEU A 287 -20.46 7.17 10.80
N SER A 288 -20.91 8.27 10.21
CA SER A 288 -20.04 9.42 9.94
C SER A 288 -19.70 10.18 11.24
N PRO A 289 -18.57 10.92 11.31
CA PRO A 289 -18.27 11.79 12.45
C PRO A 289 -19.41 12.75 12.81
N ARG A 290 -20.18 13.19 11.81
CA ARG A 290 -21.35 14.07 11.98
C ARG A 290 -22.50 13.34 12.67
N GLU A 291 -22.82 12.11 12.26
CA GLU A 291 -23.86 11.28 12.89
C GLU A 291 -23.50 10.93 14.33
N ILE A 292 -22.24 10.56 14.59
CA ILE A 292 -21.76 10.25 15.95
C ILE A 292 -21.97 11.47 16.86
N LYS A 293 -21.64 12.66 16.37
CA LYS A 293 -21.87 13.92 17.10
C LYS A 293 -23.36 14.19 17.32
N ALA A 294 -24.21 13.94 16.33
CA ALA A 294 -25.67 14.08 16.47
C ALA A 294 -26.22 13.13 17.55
N ILE A 295 -25.79 11.86 17.54
CA ILE A 295 -26.15 10.85 18.53
C ILE A 295 -25.72 11.28 19.94
N MET A 296 -24.47 11.72 20.10
CA MET A 296 -23.96 12.23 21.39
C MET A 296 -24.74 13.45 21.89
N GLY A 297 -25.23 14.29 20.96
CA GLY A 297 -26.09 15.44 21.25
C GLY A 297 -27.56 15.11 21.47
N GLY A 298 -27.97 13.83 21.36
CA GLY A 298 -29.38 13.41 21.47
C GLY A 298 -30.24 13.75 20.25
N LYS A 299 -29.64 14.15 19.14
CA LYS A 299 -30.30 14.56 17.89
C LYS A 299 -30.48 13.36 16.96
N TRP A 300 -31.33 12.43 17.39
CA TRP A 300 -31.54 11.16 16.67
C TRP A 300 -32.09 11.36 15.26
N ASP A 301 -32.93 12.37 15.05
CA ASP A 301 -33.49 12.67 13.73
C ASP A 301 -32.40 13.09 12.72
N GLU A 302 -31.42 13.90 13.14
CA GLU A 302 -30.29 14.31 12.30
C GLU A 302 -29.35 13.13 11.99
N ALA A 303 -29.26 12.14 12.89
CA ALA A 303 -28.47 10.93 12.69
C ALA A 303 -29.17 9.94 11.74
N ASP A 304 -30.50 9.78 11.84
CA ASP A 304 -31.30 8.87 10.99
C ASP A 304 -31.19 9.25 9.52
N GLU A 305 -31.27 10.55 9.19
CA GLU A 305 -31.12 11.02 7.80
C GLU A 305 -29.75 10.65 7.21
N GLY A 306 -28.66 10.85 7.96
CA GLY A 306 -27.30 10.51 7.51
C GLY A 306 -27.08 9.00 7.37
N LEU A 307 -27.55 8.23 8.35
CA LEU A 307 -27.48 6.76 8.34
C LEU A 307 -28.21 6.16 7.13
N ARG A 308 -29.37 6.69 6.75
CA ARG A 308 -30.09 6.23 5.55
C ARG A 308 -29.28 6.41 4.28
N VAL A 309 -28.59 7.55 4.14
CA VAL A 309 -27.71 7.79 2.98
C VAL A 309 -26.55 6.82 2.97
N THR A 310 -25.86 6.62 4.10
CA THR A 310 -24.73 5.69 4.19
C THR A 310 -25.15 4.24 3.91
N LEU A 311 -26.29 3.80 4.48
CA LEU A 311 -26.84 2.46 4.23
C LEU A 311 -27.29 2.30 2.77
N TYR A 312 -27.85 3.34 2.15
CA TYR A 312 -28.20 3.34 0.74
C TYR A 312 -26.96 3.03 -0.13
N ASP A 313 -25.88 3.78 0.06
CA ASP A 313 -24.64 3.60 -0.70
C ASP A 313 -24.03 2.21 -0.48
N GLN A 314 -24.03 1.70 0.76
CA GLN A 314 -23.57 0.34 1.06
C GLN A 314 -24.40 -0.74 0.36
N LEU A 315 -25.72 -0.57 0.26
CA LEU A 315 -26.57 -1.51 -0.48
C LEU A 315 -26.22 -1.52 -1.97
N LEU A 316 -25.96 -0.36 -2.57
CA LEU A 316 -25.51 -0.31 -3.97
C LEU A 316 -24.18 -1.04 -4.17
N GLU A 317 -23.24 -0.89 -3.24
CA GLU A 317 -21.94 -1.57 -3.29
C GLU A 317 -22.05 -3.09 -3.14
N LEU A 318 -23.01 -3.55 -2.33
CA LEU A 318 -23.36 -4.97 -2.23
C LEU A 318 -24.09 -5.50 -3.47
N GLY A 319 -24.30 -4.67 -4.49
CA GLY A 319 -24.87 -5.02 -5.78
C GLY A 319 -26.39 -4.91 -5.84
N PHE A 320 -27.04 -4.33 -4.83
CA PHE A 320 -28.47 -4.03 -4.90
C PHE A 320 -28.71 -2.88 -5.89
N SER A 321 -29.82 -2.96 -6.62
CA SER A 321 -30.24 -1.84 -7.47
C SER A 321 -30.71 -0.65 -6.63
N PRO A 322 -30.73 0.58 -7.20
CA PRO A 322 -31.30 1.77 -6.54
C PRO A 322 -32.70 1.56 -5.97
N VAL A 323 -33.56 0.82 -6.67
CA VAL A 323 -34.93 0.53 -6.23
C VAL A 323 -34.94 -0.43 -5.04
N GLU A 324 -34.13 -1.49 -5.09
CA GLU A 324 -34.03 -2.45 -3.98
C GLU A 324 -33.46 -1.80 -2.72
N ALA A 325 -32.45 -0.94 -2.87
CA ALA A 325 -31.87 -0.20 -1.76
C ALA A 325 -32.90 0.70 -1.07
N GLU A 326 -33.69 1.47 -1.82
CA GLU A 326 -34.80 2.27 -1.28
C GLU A 326 -35.83 1.44 -0.53
N LEU A 327 -36.25 0.30 -1.10
CA LEU A 327 -37.25 -0.57 -0.47
C LEU A 327 -36.74 -1.20 0.82
N ILE A 328 -35.45 -1.55 0.89
CA ILE A 328 -34.81 -2.05 2.12
C ILE A 328 -34.81 -0.97 3.20
N LEU A 329 -34.45 0.27 2.86
CA LEU A 329 -34.45 1.40 3.80
C LEU A 329 -35.85 1.75 4.29
N GLN A 330 -36.85 1.63 3.42
CA GLN A 330 -38.26 1.81 3.76
C GLN A 330 -38.87 0.58 4.48
N LYS A 331 -38.13 -0.53 4.57
CA LYS A 331 -38.56 -1.82 5.12
C LYS A 331 -39.77 -2.42 4.40
N ASP A 332 -39.92 -2.10 3.11
CA ASP A 332 -40.98 -2.66 2.25
C ASP A 332 -40.54 -4.01 1.64
N TRP A 333 -40.53 -5.03 2.49
CA TRP A 333 -40.14 -6.38 2.13
C TRP A 333 -41.06 -7.02 1.08
N GLN A 334 -42.32 -6.58 1.01
CA GLN A 334 -43.30 -7.14 0.09
C GLN A 334 -43.02 -6.69 -1.34
N THR A 335 -42.76 -5.39 -1.54
CA THR A 335 -42.42 -4.85 -2.86
C THR A 335 -41.01 -5.30 -3.27
N LEU A 336 -40.07 -5.40 -2.34
CA LEU A 336 -38.72 -5.90 -2.61
C LEU A 336 -38.75 -7.31 -3.23
N GLN A 337 -39.57 -8.22 -2.68
CA GLN A 337 -39.73 -9.56 -3.23
C GLN A 337 -40.27 -9.59 -4.67
N GLN A 338 -41.05 -8.59 -5.07
CA GLN A 338 -41.59 -8.49 -6.44
C GLN A 338 -40.53 -7.95 -7.40
N VAL A 339 -39.86 -6.86 -7.01
CA VAL A 339 -38.82 -6.22 -7.82
C VAL A 339 -37.62 -7.15 -8.06
N SER A 340 -37.13 -7.84 -7.03
CA SER A 340 -36.00 -8.76 -7.18
C SER A 340 -36.34 -9.99 -8.04
N LYS A 341 -37.61 -10.43 -8.05
CA LYS A 341 -38.07 -11.49 -8.97
C LYS A 341 -38.03 -11.02 -10.42
N GLU A 342 -38.55 -9.82 -10.70
CA GLU A 342 -38.53 -9.24 -12.05
C GLU A 342 -37.09 -9.01 -12.54
N ALA A 343 -36.22 -8.47 -11.69
CA ALA A 343 -34.80 -8.27 -12.00
C ALA A 343 -34.08 -9.59 -12.31
N PHE A 344 -34.36 -10.66 -11.55
CA PHE A 344 -33.84 -12.01 -11.83
C PHE A 344 -34.34 -12.53 -13.19
N PHE A 345 -35.63 -12.40 -13.49
CA PHE A 345 -36.17 -12.85 -14.78
C PHE A 345 -35.56 -12.07 -15.95
N THR A 346 -35.38 -10.76 -15.83
CA THR A 346 -34.71 -9.94 -16.86
C THR A 346 -33.25 -10.34 -17.05
N ALA A 347 -32.49 -10.54 -15.96
CA ALA A 347 -31.11 -10.99 -16.02
C ALA A 347 -30.98 -12.41 -16.63
N LEU A 348 -31.93 -13.30 -16.32
CA LEU A 348 -31.98 -14.64 -16.89
C LEU A 348 -32.27 -14.62 -18.40
N ILE A 349 -33.20 -13.77 -18.85
CA ILE A 349 -33.52 -13.59 -20.29
C ILE A 349 -32.31 -13.02 -21.05
N ASP A 350 -31.60 -12.06 -20.48
CA ASP A 350 -30.42 -11.44 -21.09
C ASP A 350 -29.25 -12.44 -21.21
N LYS A 351 -29.02 -13.22 -20.15
CA LYS A 351 -27.96 -14.25 -20.10
C LYS A 351 -28.25 -15.47 -20.97
N LEU A 352 -29.52 -15.76 -21.26
CA LEU A 352 -29.94 -16.84 -22.17
C LEU A 352 -29.95 -16.42 -23.65
N GLY A 353 -29.48 -15.21 -23.97
CA GLY A 353 -29.37 -14.70 -25.34
C GLY A 353 -30.73 -14.26 -25.86
N GLY A 354 -31.01 -12.97 -25.69
CA GLY A 354 -32.29 -12.33 -26.03
C GLY A 354 -32.97 -12.93 -27.26
N ILE A 355 -34.10 -13.58 -27.05
CA ILE A 355 -34.95 -14.09 -28.14
C ILE A 355 -35.57 -12.86 -28.83
N PRO A 356 -35.24 -12.54 -30.09
CA PRO A 356 -35.87 -11.43 -30.77
C PRO A 356 -37.31 -11.82 -31.11
N ALA A 357 -38.27 -11.03 -30.63
CA ALA A 357 -39.64 -11.11 -31.09
C ALA A 357 -39.69 -10.76 -32.59
N TYR A 358 -39.96 -11.75 -33.45
CA TYR A 358 -40.30 -11.50 -34.85
C TYR A 358 -41.78 -11.08 -34.97
N PRO A 359 -42.10 -9.95 -35.61
CA PRO A 359 -43.49 -9.59 -35.86
C PRO A 359 -43.97 -10.23 -37.17
N GLY A 360 -44.84 -11.24 -37.05
CA GLY A 360 -45.80 -11.65 -38.09
C GLY A 360 -45.63 -13.05 -38.69
N GLY A 361 -46.45 -14.01 -38.25
CA GLY A 361 -47.01 -15.05 -39.15
C GLY A 361 -46.76 -16.56 -38.86
N ILE A 362 -47.45 -17.10 -37.84
CA ILE A 362 -47.96 -18.49 -37.61
C ILE A 362 -46.98 -19.71 -37.58
N PRO A 363 -47.34 -20.86 -36.95
CA PRO A 363 -46.61 -21.42 -35.82
C PRO A 363 -45.87 -22.72 -36.19
N LEU A 364 -44.75 -23.02 -35.52
CA LEU A 364 -44.16 -24.36 -35.60
C LEU A 364 -44.51 -25.18 -34.35
N PRO A 365 -44.89 -26.46 -34.52
CA PRO A 365 -45.41 -27.30 -33.46
C PRO A 365 -44.27 -27.68 -32.50
N ARG A 366 -44.53 -27.56 -31.19
CA ARG A 366 -43.76 -28.30 -30.18
C ARG A 366 -44.05 -29.79 -30.36
N PRO A 367 -43.04 -30.65 -30.24
CA PRO A 367 -42.85 -31.25 -28.91
C PRO A 367 -41.36 -31.53 -28.60
N GLU A 368 -40.93 -31.06 -27.42
CA GLU A 368 -39.88 -31.66 -26.54
C GLU A 368 -39.35 -30.61 -25.52
N GLY A 369 -39.53 -29.32 -25.77
CA GLY A 369 -39.08 -28.24 -24.88
C GLY A 369 -40.00 -27.88 -23.69
N ASP A 370 -41.20 -28.46 -23.62
CA ASP A 370 -42.17 -28.16 -22.54
C ASP A 370 -41.82 -28.85 -21.21
N LEU A 371 -41.17 -30.01 -21.27
CA LEU A 371 -40.76 -30.73 -20.06
C LEU A 371 -39.62 -29.98 -19.35
N LEU A 372 -38.61 -29.51 -20.07
CA LEU A 372 -37.50 -28.74 -19.48
C LEU A 372 -37.94 -27.38 -18.90
N GLN A 373 -38.92 -26.70 -19.52
CA GLN A 373 -39.44 -25.43 -19.02
C GLN A 373 -40.35 -25.60 -17.80
N GLN A 374 -41.16 -26.67 -17.76
CA GLN A 374 -41.91 -27.04 -16.56
C GLN A 374 -40.97 -27.48 -15.44
N ASP A 375 -39.97 -28.32 -15.73
CA ASP A 375 -39.03 -28.84 -14.73
C ASP A 375 -38.19 -27.73 -14.10
N LEU A 376 -37.76 -26.73 -14.87
CA LEU A 376 -37.01 -25.56 -14.36
C LEU A 376 -37.89 -24.59 -13.55
N ALA A 377 -39.14 -24.40 -13.94
CA ALA A 377 -40.09 -23.58 -13.19
C ALA A 377 -40.49 -24.26 -11.87
N ASP A 378 -40.65 -25.58 -11.88
CA ASP A 378 -40.96 -26.38 -10.69
C ASP A 378 -39.76 -26.46 -9.73
N LEU A 379 -38.53 -26.58 -10.27
CA LEU A 379 -37.29 -26.51 -9.49
C LEU A 379 -37.09 -25.13 -8.84
N ALA A 380 -37.35 -24.04 -9.57
CA ALA A 380 -37.27 -22.67 -9.04
C ALA A 380 -38.36 -22.40 -7.99
N GLY A 381 -39.57 -22.94 -8.17
CA GLY A 381 -40.64 -22.89 -7.18
C GLY A 381 -40.30 -23.64 -5.89
N ARG A 382 -39.69 -24.82 -6.01
CA ARG A 382 -39.21 -25.65 -4.88
C ARG A 382 -38.06 -25.00 -4.11
N LEU A 383 -37.14 -24.33 -4.80
CA LEU A 383 -36.01 -23.59 -4.23
C LEU A 383 -36.47 -22.36 -3.42
N LEU A 384 -37.43 -21.61 -3.92
CA LEU A 384 -37.97 -20.42 -3.24
C LEU A 384 -38.83 -20.74 -2.00
N GLN A 385 -39.28 -22.00 -1.86
CA GLN A 385 -40.06 -22.47 -0.70
C GLN A 385 -39.23 -23.30 0.29
N GLY A 386 -37.92 -23.49 0.04
CA GLY A 386 -37.01 -24.20 0.94
C GLY A 386 -37.23 -25.71 1.04
N ARG A 387 -37.84 -26.37 0.04
CA ARG A 387 -38.01 -27.83 0.00
C ARG A 387 -37.21 -28.42 -1.16
N LEU A 388 -35.95 -28.75 -0.88
CA LEU A 388 -35.01 -29.27 -1.88
C LEU A 388 -34.95 -30.81 -1.98
N PHE A 389 -35.60 -31.57 -1.08
CA PHE A 389 -35.45 -33.03 -1.02
C PHE A 389 -36.74 -33.81 -0.69
N ASP A 390 -37.84 -33.49 -1.39
CA ASP A 390 -39.04 -34.35 -1.47
C ASP A 390 -39.31 -34.82 -2.91
#